data_AF-A0A964XSZ7-F1
#
_entry.id   AF-A0A964XSZ7-F1
#
_cell.length_a   1.000
_cell.length_b   1.000
_cell.length_c   1.000
_cell.angle_alpha   90.00
_cell.angle_beta   90.00
_cell.angle_gamma   90.00
#
_symmetry.space_group_name_H-M   'P 1'
#
loop_
_entity.id
_entity.type
_entity.pdbx_description
1 polymer ?
#
loop_
_entity_poly.entity_id
_entity_poly.type
_entity_poly.pdbx_seq_one_letter_code
_entity_poly.pdbx_strand_id
1 'polypeptide(L)'
;MALLQISEPGQAPDPHQRRIAVGIDLGTTHSLVASVRHGVAECLPDAEGRVILPSAVRYLEGGGRQIGHDALAAQSQDPTNTLVSVKRFMGRGLADIAHREQLPYQFVDKAGMLSLQTRAGEKSPVEVSAEILATLRYRAEDTFNDDLYGAVITVPAYFDDAQRQATKDAAQLAGLNVLRLINEPTAA
;
A
#
# COMPACT_ATOMS: atom_id res chain seq x y z
N MET A 1 26.47 21.52 5.38
CA MET A 1 25.37 21.03 6.24
C MET A 1 25.51 19.53 6.35
N ALA A 2 25.72 19.01 7.55
CA ALA A 2 26.03 17.60 7.80
C ALA A 2 24.74 16.80 8.01
N LEU A 3 24.44 15.90 7.07
CA LEU A 3 23.48 14.82 7.26
C LEU A 3 24.10 13.80 8.22
N LEU A 4 23.41 13.45 9.29
CA LEU A 4 23.81 12.36 10.19
C LEU A 4 23.58 11.03 9.47
N GLN A 5 24.63 10.60 8.78
CA GLN A 5 24.69 9.36 8.00
C GLN A 5 25.17 8.24 8.92
N ILE A 6 24.23 7.51 9.52
CA ILE A 6 24.55 6.36 10.36
C ILE A 6 25.01 5.23 9.41
N SER A 7 26.33 5.00 9.35
CA SER A 7 26.96 3.99 8.50
C SER A 7 27.71 3.00 9.37
N GLU A 8 27.64 1.70 9.07
CA GLU A 8 28.45 0.69 9.75
C GLU A 8 29.94 0.80 9.36
N PRO A 9 30.89 0.43 10.25
CA PRO A 9 32.31 0.50 9.94
C PRO A 9 32.67 -0.42 8.76
N GLY A 10 33.17 0.15 7.66
CA GLY A 10 33.74 -0.60 6.53
C GLY A 10 32.95 -0.55 5.22
N GLN A 11 31.74 0.02 5.20
CA GLN A 11 31.02 0.34 3.96
C GLN A 11 30.72 1.83 3.93
N ALA A 12 31.63 2.63 3.37
CA ALA A 12 31.27 3.99 3.00
C ALA A 12 30.29 3.88 1.81
N PRO A 13 29.02 4.27 1.96
CA PRO A 13 28.12 4.32 0.82
C PRO A 13 28.68 5.33 -0.20
N ASP A 14 28.57 5.01 -1.49
CA ASP A 14 29.00 5.92 -2.56
C ASP A 14 28.31 7.29 -2.34
N PRO A 15 29.07 8.37 -2.09
CA PRO A 15 28.52 9.69 -1.80
C PRO A 15 27.70 10.26 -2.96
N HIS A 16 27.77 9.66 -4.15
CA HIS A 16 26.99 10.05 -5.32
C HIS A 16 25.70 9.24 -5.50
N GLN A 17 25.47 8.16 -4.74
CA GLN A 17 24.25 7.37 -4.87
C GLN A 17 23.09 8.06 -4.15
N ARG A 18 22.21 8.71 -4.92
CA ARG A 18 21.00 9.36 -4.41
C ARG A 18 20.02 8.28 -3.92
N ARG A 19 19.90 8.12 -2.60
CA ARG A 19 18.96 7.16 -2.00
C ARG A 19 17.64 7.85 -1.71
N ILE A 20 16.66 7.68 -2.60
CA ILE A 20 15.34 8.27 -2.44
C ILE A 20 14.49 7.39 -1.54
N ALA A 21 14.11 7.91 -0.37
CA ALA A 21 13.17 7.27 0.53
C ALA A 21 11.86 8.06 0.63
N VAL A 22 10.75 7.34 0.78
CA VAL A 22 9.42 7.94 0.93
C VAL A 22 8.69 7.37 2.16
N GLY A 23 7.76 8.15 2.68
CA GLY A 23 6.75 7.69 3.63
C GLY A 23 5.47 7.35 2.89
N ILE A 24 4.91 6.17 3.13
CA ILE A 24 3.63 5.76 2.58
C ILE A 24 2.66 5.53 3.73
N ASP A 25 1.56 6.27 3.71
CA ASP A 25 0.40 5.93 4.53
C ASP A 25 -0.51 5.01 3.72
N LEU A 26 -0.49 3.72 4.05
CA LEU A 26 -1.39 2.74 3.45
C LEU A 26 -2.68 2.71 4.29
N GLY A 27 -3.60 3.65 4.14
CA GLY A 27 -4.78 3.70 5.00
C GLY A 27 -5.91 2.76 4.52
N THR A 28 -6.89 2.55 5.40
CA THR A 28 -8.06 1.70 5.09
C THR A 28 -8.93 2.29 3.99
N THR A 29 -9.18 3.60 4.04
CA THR A 29 -10.07 4.31 3.10
C THR A 29 -9.27 5.07 2.05
N HIS A 30 -8.17 5.68 2.48
CA HIS A 30 -7.33 6.54 1.67
C HIS A 30 -5.88 6.19 1.96
N SER A 31 -5.05 6.31 0.94
CA SER A 31 -3.60 6.18 1.04
C SER A 31 -2.93 7.38 0.41
N LEU A 32 -1.69 7.66 0.79
CA LEU A 32 -0.87 8.71 0.21
C LEU A 32 0.61 8.35 0.29
N VAL A 33 1.42 9.07 -0.48
CA VAL A 33 2.88 9.02 -0.41
C VAL A 33 3.42 10.42 -0.18
N ALA A 34 4.47 10.52 0.64
CA ALA A 34 5.12 11.76 1.00
C ALA A 34 6.65 11.61 1.02
N SER A 35 7.36 12.71 0.88
CA SER A 35 8.81 12.78 1.04
C SER A 35 9.21 14.06 1.76
N VAL A 36 10.41 14.10 2.33
CA VAL A 36 10.97 15.29 2.97
C VAL A 36 11.85 16.04 1.96
N ARG A 37 11.43 17.24 1.58
CA ARG A 37 12.16 18.14 0.68
C ARG A 37 12.50 19.43 1.41
N HIS A 38 13.77 19.82 1.39
CA HIS A 38 14.26 21.03 2.08
C HIS A 38 13.86 21.10 3.57
N GLY A 39 13.77 19.95 4.24
CA GLY A 39 13.37 19.85 5.65
C GLY A 39 11.86 19.88 5.90
N VAL A 40 11.03 19.94 4.86
CA VAL A 40 9.57 19.95 4.96
C VAL A 40 9.00 18.67 4.38
N ALA A 41 8.06 18.04 5.09
CA ALA A 41 7.32 16.90 4.59
C ALA A 41 6.26 17.38 3.59
N GLU A 42 6.28 16.82 2.38
CA GLU A 42 5.35 17.17 1.31
C GLU A 42 4.73 15.89 0.73
N CYS A 43 3.41 15.89 0.56
CA CYS A 43 2.71 14.80 -0.13
C CYS A 43 2.97 14.88 -1.64
N LEU A 44 3.08 13.74 -2.29
CA LEU A 44 3.38 13.63 -3.71
C LEU A 44 2.08 13.48 -4.50
N PRO A 45 1.74 14.42 -5.39
CA PRO A 45 0.51 14.36 -6.17
C PRO A 45 0.60 13.35 -7.32
N ASP A 46 -0.56 12.93 -7.85
CA ASP A 46 -0.63 12.34 -9.20
C ASP A 46 -0.60 13.41 -10.30
N ALA A 47 -0.72 12.96 -11.56
CA ALA A 47 -0.75 13.81 -12.75
C ALA A 47 -1.89 14.84 -12.73
N GLU A 48 -2.98 14.57 -12.00
CA GLU A 48 -4.11 15.50 -11.83
C GLU A 48 -3.96 16.40 -10.58
N GLY A 49 -2.81 16.34 -9.89
CA GLY A 49 -2.56 17.15 -8.69
C GLY A 49 -3.13 16.58 -7.40
N ARG A 50 -3.69 15.36 -7.40
CA ARG A 50 -4.34 14.77 -6.22
C ARG A 50 -3.31 14.02 -5.37
N VAL A 51 -3.21 14.41 -4.11
CA VAL A 51 -2.32 13.74 -3.14
C VAL A 51 -2.96 12.52 -2.47
N ILE A 52 -4.30 12.46 -2.45
CA ILE A 52 -5.06 11.34 -1.86
C ILE A 52 -5.42 10.32 -2.93
N LEU A 53 -5.08 9.05 -2.66
CA LEU A 53 -5.51 7.89 -3.42
C LEU A 53 -6.55 7.11 -2.61
N PRO A 54 -7.80 6.95 -3.06
CA PRO A 54 -8.72 6.01 -2.46
C PRO A 54 -8.14 4.59 -2.42
N SER A 55 -8.22 3.91 -1.29
CA SER A 55 -7.77 2.53 -1.12
C SER A 55 -8.79 1.56 -1.71
N ALA A 56 -8.92 1.61 -3.03
CA ALA A 56 -9.90 0.89 -3.83
C ALA A 56 -9.23 0.28 -5.07
N VAL A 57 -9.53 -1.00 -5.34
CA VAL A 57 -9.07 -1.71 -6.54
C VAL A 57 -10.26 -2.40 -7.18
N ARG A 58 -10.49 -2.13 -8.47
CA ARG A 58 -11.51 -2.80 -9.26
C ARG A 58 -10.87 -3.70 -10.31
N TYR A 59 -11.27 -4.95 -10.34
CA TYR A 59 -10.83 -5.91 -11.35
C TYR A 59 -11.80 -5.95 -12.52
N LEU A 60 -11.28 -5.82 -13.74
CA LEU A 60 -12.03 -5.82 -14.98
C LEU A 60 -11.94 -7.18 -15.70
N GLU A 61 -12.81 -7.39 -16.67
CA GLU A 61 -12.67 -8.52 -17.60
C GLU A 61 -11.39 -8.37 -18.44
N GLY A 62 -10.85 -9.50 -18.92
CA GLY A 62 -9.63 -9.49 -19.73
C GLY A 62 -8.35 -9.17 -18.97
N GLY A 63 -8.37 -9.15 -17.63
CA GLY A 63 -7.19 -8.95 -16.78
C GLY A 63 -6.84 -7.49 -16.49
N GLY A 64 -7.66 -6.54 -16.96
CA GLY A 64 -7.52 -5.13 -16.62
C GLY A 64 -7.86 -4.82 -15.16
N ARG A 65 -7.41 -3.67 -14.66
CA ARG A 65 -7.73 -3.18 -13.32
C ARG A 65 -7.80 -1.65 -13.30
N GLN A 66 -8.67 -1.13 -12.43
CA GLN A 66 -8.75 0.29 -12.08
C GLN A 66 -8.39 0.42 -10.60
N ILE A 67 -7.70 1.51 -10.24
CA ILE A 67 -7.22 1.73 -8.87
C ILE A 67 -7.56 3.16 -8.46
N GLY A 68 -7.85 3.38 -7.19
CA GLY A 68 -8.10 4.72 -6.68
C GLY A 68 -9.48 5.26 -7.03
N HIS A 69 -9.51 6.49 -7.53
CA HIS A 69 -10.75 7.22 -7.84
C HIS A 69 -11.62 6.48 -8.85
N ASP A 70 -11.03 5.90 -9.90
CA ASP A 70 -11.76 5.17 -10.94
C ASP A 70 -12.42 3.90 -10.40
N ALA A 71 -11.71 3.18 -9.51
CA ALA A 71 -12.27 2.02 -8.83
C ALA A 71 -13.42 2.44 -7.91
N LEU A 72 -13.20 3.46 -7.08
CA LEU A 72 -14.20 3.95 -6.12
C LEU A 72 -15.48 4.43 -6.83
N ALA A 73 -15.36 5.13 -7.96
CA ALA A 73 -16.50 5.61 -8.74
C ALA A 73 -17.40 4.47 -9.27
N ALA A 74 -16.81 3.29 -9.50
CA ALA A 74 -17.52 2.12 -9.99
C ALA A 74 -18.10 1.23 -8.87
N GLN A 75 -17.86 1.54 -7.58
CA GLN A 75 -18.20 0.68 -6.45
C GLN A 75 -19.69 0.28 -6.42
N SER A 76 -20.60 1.21 -6.68
CA SER A 76 -22.05 0.94 -6.65
C SER A 76 -22.52 0.10 -7.83
N GLN A 77 -21.83 0.18 -8.96
CA GLN A 77 -22.18 -0.53 -10.20
C GLN A 77 -21.56 -1.93 -10.25
N ASP A 78 -20.39 -2.11 -9.63
CA ASP A 78 -19.61 -3.35 -9.66
C ASP A 78 -19.03 -3.70 -8.28
N PRO A 79 -19.88 -3.87 -7.25
CA PRO A 79 -19.46 -3.98 -5.86
C PRO A 79 -18.71 -5.27 -5.53
N THR A 80 -18.96 -6.35 -6.26
CA THR A 80 -18.31 -7.66 -6.05
C THR A 80 -16.87 -7.68 -6.57
N ASN A 81 -16.53 -6.83 -7.55
CA ASN A 81 -15.19 -6.75 -8.13
C ASN A 81 -14.42 -5.48 -7.76
N THR A 82 -15.06 -4.57 -7.03
CA THR A 82 -14.46 -3.33 -6.51
C THR A 82 -14.16 -3.50 -5.03
N LEU A 83 -12.91 -3.84 -4.72
CA LEU A 83 -12.45 -4.10 -3.37
C LEU A 83 -12.01 -2.80 -2.69
N VAL A 84 -12.73 -2.41 -1.65
CA VAL A 84 -12.42 -1.29 -0.75
C VAL A 84 -12.17 -1.78 0.67
N SER A 85 -11.53 -0.95 1.50
CA SER A 85 -11.25 -1.27 2.92
C SER A 85 -10.43 -2.55 3.12
N VAL A 86 -9.66 -2.96 2.10
CA VAL A 86 -8.97 -4.25 2.08
C VAL A 86 -7.94 -4.40 3.22
N LYS A 87 -7.42 -3.27 3.75
CA LYS A 87 -6.54 -3.25 4.93
C LYS A 87 -7.15 -3.96 6.13
N ARG A 88 -8.48 -3.96 6.27
CA ARG A 88 -9.21 -4.64 7.35
C ARG A 88 -9.09 -6.17 7.29
N PHE A 89 -8.68 -6.71 6.16
CA PHE A 89 -8.56 -8.15 5.91
C PHE A 89 -7.11 -8.64 5.96
N MET A 90 -6.13 -7.74 6.09
CA MET A 90 -4.71 -8.09 6.11
C MET A 90 -4.39 -9.01 7.28
N GLY A 91 -3.73 -10.13 6.98
CA GLY A 91 -3.29 -11.13 7.96
C GLY A 91 -4.41 -11.90 8.66
N ARG A 92 -5.64 -11.87 8.14
CA ARG A 92 -6.82 -12.49 8.77
C ARG A 92 -7.28 -13.76 8.08
N GLY A 93 -7.87 -14.64 8.87
CA GLY A 93 -8.68 -15.76 8.38
C GLY A 93 -10.14 -15.36 8.23
N LEU A 94 -10.93 -16.28 7.64
CA LEU A 94 -12.35 -16.06 7.39
C LEU A 94 -13.17 -15.89 8.68
N ALA A 95 -12.75 -16.54 9.77
CA ALA A 95 -13.40 -16.45 11.08
C ALA A 95 -13.24 -15.07 11.77
N ASP A 96 -12.22 -14.30 11.39
CA ASP A 96 -11.91 -13.00 12.00
C ASP A 96 -12.73 -11.84 11.40
N ILE A 97 -13.53 -12.13 10.37
CA ILE A 97 -14.32 -11.14 9.64
C ILE A 97 -15.74 -11.11 10.18
N ALA A 98 -15.97 -10.18 11.11
CA ALA A 98 -17.31 -9.90 11.62
C ALA A 98 -18.21 -9.32 10.53
N HIS A 99 -19.50 -9.68 10.56
CA HIS A 99 -20.55 -9.16 9.67
C HIS A 99 -20.24 -9.30 8.17
N ARG A 100 -19.53 -10.36 7.78
CA ARG A 100 -19.15 -10.60 6.38
C ARG A 100 -20.34 -10.66 5.41
N GLU A 101 -21.51 -11.05 5.90
CA GLU A 101 -22.78 -11.10 5.15
C GLU A 101 -23.30 -9.74 4.71
N GLN A 102 -22.81 -8.65 5.32
CA GLN A 102 -23.16 -7.27 4.96
C GLN A 102 -22.21 -6.70 3.89
N LEU A 103 -21.15 -7.43 3.56
CA LEU A 103 -20.16 -7.02 2.56
C LEU A 103 -20.51 -7.64 1.21
N PRO A 104 -20.27 -6.94 0.09
CA PRO A 104 -20.60 -7.44 -1.24
C PRO A 104 -19.61 -8.49 -1.75
N TYR A 105 -18.62 -8.89 -0.94
CA TYR A 105 -17.52 -9.74 -1.38
C TYR A 105 -17.83 -11.21 -1.19
N GLN A 106 -17.45 -12.01 -2.19
CA GLN A 106 -17.41 -13.46 -2.04
C GLN A 106 -16.06 -13.86 -1.44
N PHE A 107 -16.05 -14.13 -0.14
CA PHE A 107 -14.86 -14.58 0.57
C PHE A 107 -14.60 -16.07 0.33
N VAL A 108 -13.32 -16.42 0.23
CA VAL A 108 -12.82 -17.79 0.06
C VAL A 108 -11.83 -18.06 1.19
N ASP A 109 -11.98 -19.20 1.85
CA ASP A 109 -11.00 -19.71 2.80
C ASP A 109 -9.95 -20.53 2.04
N LYS A 110 -8.69 -20.10 2.12
CA LYS A 110 -7.56 -20.76 1.50
C LYS A 110 -6.58 -21.20 2.57
N ALA A 111 -6.79 -22.41 3.08
CA ALA A 111 -5.97 -23.01 4.13
C ALA A 111 -5.84 -22.11 5.38
N GLY A 112 -6.94 -21.47 5.79
CA GLY A 112 -7.01 -20.58 6.95
C GLY A 112 -6.74 -19.11 6.61
N MET A 113 -6.31 -18.78 5.39
CA MET A 113 -6.09 -17.40 4.94
C MET A 113 -7.26 -16.88 4.11
N LEU A 114 -7.67 -15.64 4.35
CA LEU A 114 -8.74 -15.00 3.58
C LEU A 114 -8.30 -14.70 2.14
N SER A 115 -9.16 -15.03 1.18
CA SER A 115 -9.11 -14.54 -0.20
C SER A 115 -10.46 -13.98 -0.63
N LEU A 116 -10.48 -13.12 -1.65
CA LEU A 116 -11.68 -12.53 -2.24
C LEU A 116 -11.82 -13.01 -3.68
N GLN A 117 -12.94 -13.62 -4.01
CA GLN A 117 -13.24 -13.99 -5.40
C GLN A 117 -13.59 -12.74 -6.19
N THR A 118 -12.89 -12.55 -7.31
CA THR A 118 -13.17 -11.49 -8.29
C THR A 118 -13.30 -12.11 -9.68
N ARG A 119 -13.72 -11.32 -10.68
CA ARG A 119 -13.71 -11.74 -12.08
C ARG A 119 -12.30 -11.99 -12.64
N ALA A 120 -11.26 -11.46 -11.98
CA ALA A 120 -9.86 -11.74 -12.29
C ALA A 120 -9.30 -12.93 -11.49
N GLY A 121 -10.18 -13.74 -10.88
CA GLY A 121 -9.81 -14.86 -10.00
C GLY A 121 -9.79 -14.47 -8.52
N GLU A 122 -9.32 -15.39 -7.70
CA GLU A 122 -9.06 -15.15 -6.27
C GLU A 122 -7.97 -14.09 -6.09
N LYS A 123 -8.20 -13.17 -5.17
CA LYS A 123 -7.25 -12.14 -4.76
C LYS A 123 -7.12 -12.11 -3.26
N SER A 124 -5.89 -12.25 -2.76
CA SER A 124 -5.59 -12.07 -1.34
C SER A 124 -5.59 -10.57 -0.97
N PRO A 125 -5.87 -10.22 0.30
CA PRO A 125 -5.72 -8.84 0.78
C PRO A 125 -4.32 -8.26 0.53
N VAL A 126 -3.30 -9.12 0.54
CA VAL A 126 -1.90 -8.77 0.25
C VAL A 126 -1.73 -8.32 -1.20
N GLU A 127 -2.24 -9.09 -2.17
CA GLU A 127 -2.20 -8.71 -3.60
C GLU A 127 -2.93 -7.41 -3.87
N VAL A 128 -4.13 -7.22 -3.28
CA VAL A 128 -4.91 -6.00 -3.48
C VAL A 128 -4.20 -4.79 -2.88
N SER A 129 -3.61 -4.94 -1.69
CA SER A 129 -2.81 -3.88 -1.07
C SER A 129 -1.54 -3.56 -1.86
N ALA A 130 -0.95 -4.57 -2.52
CA ALA A 130 0.20 -4.38 -3.40
C ALA A 130 -0.13 -3.49 -4.61
N GLU A 131 -1.33 -3.59 -5.18
CA GLU A 131 -1.78 -2.72 -6.29
C GLU A 131 -1.85 -1.23 -5.86
N ILE A 132 -2.32 -0.97 -4.64
CA ILE A 132 -2.36 0.38 -4.05
C ILE A 132 -0.94 0.88 -3.81
N LEU A 133 -0.09 0.06 -3.19
CA LEU A 133 1.30 0.41 -2.91
C LEU A 133 2.11 0.64 -4.19
N ALA A 134 1.90 -0.15 -5.24
CA ALA A 134 2.56 0.02 -6.53
C ALA A 134 2.14 1.34 -7.19
N THR A 135 0.86 1.71 -7.09
CA THR A 135 0.37 3.02 -7.58
C THR A 135 1.05 4.18 -6.87
N LEU A 136 1.25 4.08 -5.55
CA LEU A 136 1.95 5.10 -4.76
C LEU A 136 3.45 5.13 -5.03
N ARG A 137 4.07 3.96 -5.29
CA ARG A 137 5.45 3.87 -5.74
C ARG A 137 5.63 4.62 -7.06
N TYR A 138 4.80 4.31 -8.08
CA TYR A 138 4.89 4.96 -9.39
C TYR A 138 4.74 6.48 -9.30
N ARG A 139 3.81 7.00 -8.48
CA ARG A 139 3.70 8.45 -8.25
C ARG A 139 5.00 9.05 -7.71
N ALA A 140 5.65 8.36 -6.78
CA ALA A 140 6.90 8.83 -6.21
C ALA A 140 8.04 8.75 -7.23
N GLU A 141 8.16 7.65 -7.96
CA GLU A 141 9.16 7.47 -9.03
C GLU A 141 8.99 8.54 -10.12
N ASP A 142 7.76 8.82 -10.56
CA ASP A 142 7.45 9.89 -11.51
C ASP A 142 7.84 11.27 -10.96
N THR A 143 7.57 11.53 -9.68
CA THR A 143 7.91 12.81 -9.02
C THR A 143 9.42 13.05 -8.99
N PHE A 144 10.21 12.00 -8.77
CA PHE A 144 11.67 12.10 -8.67
C PHE A 144 12.40 11.81 -9.98
N ASN A 145 11.70 11.25 -10.96
CA ASN A 145 12.25 10.71 -12.20
C ASN A 145 13.44 9.76 -11.92
N ASP A 146 13.26 8.87 -10.95
CA ASP A 146 14.28 7.95 -10.44
C ASP A 146 13.63 6.83 -9.59
N ASP A 147 14.32 5.71 -9.43
CA ASP A 147 13.84 4.56 -8.66
C ASP A 147 13.91 4.83 -7.14
N LEU A 148 12.98 4.27 -6.38
CA LEU A 148 13.00 4.40 -4.92
C LEU A 148 14.04 3.45 -4.31
N TYR A 149 14.86 3.98 -3.40
CA TYR A 149 15.71 3.16 -2.54
C TYR A 149 14.88 2.35 -1.53
N GLY A 150 13.77 2.92 -1.04
CA GLY A 150 12.84 2.22 -0.17
C GLY A 150 11.76 3.10 0.43
N ALA A 151 10.86 2.47 1.19
CA ALA A 151 9.73 3.13 1.83
C ALA A 151 9.63 2.82 3.33
N VAL A 152 9.17 3.81 4.08
CA VAL A 152 8.62 3.62 5.43
C VAL A 152 7.10 3.56 5.29
N ILE A 153 6.48 2.49 5.77
CA ILE A 153 5.03 2.26 5.58
C ILE A 153 4.33 2.27 6.94
N THR A 154 3.18 2.96 7.03
CA THR A 154 2.37 3.01 8.24
C THR A 154 1.56 1.73 8.45
N VAL A 155 1.43 1.31 9.70
CA VAL A 155 0.53 0.23 10.14
C VAL A 155 -0.20 0.65 11.43
N PRO A 156 -1.43 0.15 11.67
CA PRO A 156 -2.11 0.42 12.92
C PRO A 156 -1.30 -0.10 14.10
N ALA A 157 -1.31 0.64 15.22
CA ALA A 157 -0.53 0.26 16.40
C ALA A 157 -0.93 -1.10 17.00
N TYR A 158 -2.17 -1.53 16.76
CA TYR A 158 -2.73 -2.79 17.23
C TYR A 158 -2.52 -3.96 16.25
N PHE A 159 -1.84 -3.75 15.11
CA PHE A 159 -1.51 -4.86 14.21
C PHE A 159 -0.56 -5.84 14.89
N ASP A 160 -0.93 -7.12 14.86
CA ASP A 160 -0.06 -8.21 15.27
C ASP A 160 1.04 -8.52 14.22
N ASP A 161 1.87 -9.51 14.52
CA ASP A 161 2.99 -9.91 13.66
C ASP A 161 2.53 -10.43 12.29
N ALA A 162 1.40 -11.14 12.21
CA ALA A 162 0.88 -11.66 10.95
C ALA A 162 0.39 -10.53 10.05
N GLN A 163 -0.31 -9.54 10.61
CA GLN A 163 -0.79 -8.37 9.86
C GLN A 163 0.37 -7.46 9.42
N ARG A 164 1.40 -7.32 10.26
CA ARG A 164 2.65 -6.63 9.93
C ARG A 164 3.42 -7.33 8.82
N GLN A 165 3.53 -8.66 8.87
CA GLN A 165 4.18 -9.43 7.82
C GLN A 165 3.41 -9.32 6.50
N ALA A 166 2.08 -9.47 6.52
CA ALA A 166 1.24 -9.29 5.35
C ALA A 166 1.44 -7.91 4.69
N THR A 167 1.65 -6.85 5.49
CA THR A 167 1.94 -5.51 4.96
C THR A 167 3.31 -5.45 4.26
N LYS A 168 4.33 -6.11 4.81
CA LYS A 168 5.65 -6.22 4.15
C LYS A 168 5.56 -7.03 2.87
N ASP A 169 4.79 -8.12 2.87
CA ASP A 169 4.61 -8.97 1.68
C ASP A 169 3.91 -8.18 0.56
N ALA A 170 2.91 -7.36 0.90
CA ALA A 170 2.25 -6.47 -0.05
C ALA A 170 3.22 -5.45 -0.64
N ALA A 171 4.09 -4.88 0.19
CA ALA A 171 5.13 -3.96 -0.27
C ALA A 171 6.16 -4.65 -1.17
N GLN A 172 6.57 -5.87 -0.83
CA GLN A 172 7.47 -6.65 -1.67
C GLN A 172 6.85 -6.96 -3.04
N LEU A 173 5.57 -7.38 -3.08
CA LEU A 173 4.83 -7.59 -4.32
C LEU A 173 4.68 -6.31 -5.14
N ALA A 174 4.58 -5.16 -4.47
CA ALA A 174 4.58 -3.84 -5.11
C ALA A 174 5.97 -3.38 -5.58
N GLY A 175 7.02 -4.18 -5.35
CA GLY A 175 8.41 -3.83 -5.67
C GLY A 175 8.96 -2.70 -4.82
N LEU A 176 8.54 -2.60 -3.56
CA LEU A 176 9.05 -1.66 -2.57
C LEU A 176 9.98 -2.35 -1.57
N ASN A 177 11.17 -1.78 -1.38
CA ASN A 177 12.05 -2.14 -0.27
C ASN A 177 11.54 -1.48 1.02
N VAL A 178 11.03 -2.26 1.96
CA VAL A 178 10.52 -1.73 3.25
C VAL A 178 11.68 -1.45 4.19
N LEU A 179 11.98 -0.17 4.37
CA LEU A 179 13.00 0.29 5.33
C LEU A 179 12.50 0.13 6.77
N ARG A 180 11.22 0.44 7.00
CA ARG A 180 10.58 0.33 8.31
C ARG A 180 9.06 0.26 8.19
N LEU A 181 8.44 -0.49 9.10
CA LEU A 181 7.03 -0.29 9.43
C LEU A 181 6.92 0.61 10.66
N ILE A 182 6.14 1.68 10.56
CA ILE A 182 5.91 2.63 11.66
C ILE A 182 4.45 2.57 12.11
N ASN A 183 4.21 2.73 13.41
CA ASN A 183 2.85 2.81 13.92
C ASN A 183 2.20 4.14 13.47
N GLU A 184 0.95 4.09 13.00
CA GLU A 184 0.18 5.27 12.58
C GLU A 184 0.19 6.41 13.63
N PRO A 185 -0.08 6.17 14.94
CA PRO A 185 -0.05 7.25 15.94
C PRO A 185 1.35 7.82 16.21
N THR A 186 2.41 7.14 15.78
CA THR A 186 3.79 7.64 15.91
C THR A 186 4.20 8.47 14.69
N ALA A 187 3.53 8.26 13.54
CA ALA A 187 3.78 9.01 12.32
C ALA A 187 3.00 10.33 12.26
N ALA A 188 1.84 10.41 12.93
CA ALA A 188 1.01 11.61 13.08
C ALA A 188 1.60 12.60 14.09
#